data_AF-A0A699U0P4-F1
#
_entry.id   AF-A0A699U0P4-F1
#
_cell.length_a   1.000
_cell.length_b   1.000
_cell.length_c   1.000
_cell.angle_alpha   90.00
_cell.angle_beta   90.00
_cell.angle_gamma   90.00
#
_symmetry.space_group_name_H-M   'P 1'
#
loop_
_entity.id
_entity.type
_entity.pdbx_description
1 polymer ?
#
loop_
_entity_poly.entity_id
_entity_poly.type
_entity_poly.pdbx_seq_one_letter_code
_entity_poly.pdbx_strand_id
1 'polypeptide(L)'
;MSTDLARLPPTTGRVYATTRGQAAKTSGTIIGILCIDDRTVFALFDTGATHSIISTTFAKKLNMTPTPLIERIIISTPMKNHTLIDHEYVDCPLRFNDRIRPANFLPIHMFDFDVILGMDWLTSHRATIDCYARTMIF
;
A
#
# COMPACT_ATOMS: atom_id res chain seq x y z
N MET A 1 0.98 -31.06 43.90
CA MET A 1 1.04 -31.16 42.42
C MET A 1 1.04 -29.73 41.87
N SER A 2 2.21 -29.22 41.49
CA SER A 2 2.35 -27.91 40.84
C SER A 2 2.31 -28.14 39.34
N THR A 3 1.34 -27.53 38.64
CA THR A 3 1.29 -27.56 37.17
C THR A 3 2.24 -26.51 36.63
N ASP A 4 3.34 -26.98 36.07
CA ASP A 4 4.35 -26.20 35.37
C ASP A 4 3.74 -25.62 34.08
N LEU A 5 3.41 -24.32 34.09
CA LEU A 5 3.11 -23.57 32.87
C LEU A 5 4.44 -23.40 32.11
N ALA A 6 4.80 -24.42 31.33
CA ALA A 6 5.91 -24.36 30.40
C ALA A 6 5.76 -23.09 29.56
N ARG A 7 6.65 -22.12 29.80
CA ARG A 7 6.76 -20.89 29.01
C ARG A 7 6.96 -21.31 27.56
N LEU A 8 5.93 -21.11 26.73
CA LEU A 8 6.05 -21.31 25.29
C LEU A 8 7.26 -20.49 24.81
N PRO A 9 8.15 -21.08 23.99
CA PRO A 9 9.29 -20.34 23.45
C PRO A 9 8.78 -19.09 22.74
N PRO A 10 9.48 -17.94 22.83
CA PRO A 10 9.03 -16.71 22.20
C PRO A 10 8.83 -16.93 20.71
N THR A 11 7.59 -16.77 20.24
CA THR A 11 7.26 -16.81 18.82
C THR A 11 7.98 -15.65 18.15
N THR A 12 8.98 -15.95 17.32
CA THR A 12 9.68 -14.92 16.57
C THR A 12 8.77 -14.44 15.45
N GLY A 13 8.11 -13.30 15.65
CA GLY A 13 7.46 -12.56 14.57
C GLY A 13 8.51 -11.83 13.76
N ARG A 14 8.49 -11.98 12.43
CA ARG A 14 9.34 -11.19 11.51
C ARG A 14 8.45 -10.22 10.74
N VAL A 15 8.86 -8.95 10.72
CA VAL A 15 8.31 -7.90 9.83
C VAL A 15 9.35 -7.67 8.74
N TYR A 16 8.94 -7.72 7.46
CA TYR A 16 9.84 -7.53 6.32
C TYR A 16 9.51 -6.23 5.59
N ALA A 17 10.50 -5.36 5.39
CA ALA A 17 10.46 -4.37 4.32
C ALA A 17 10.70 -5.14 3.01
N THR A 18 9.68 -5.22 2.16
CA THR A 18 9.68 -6.17 1.03
C THR A 18 9.90 -5.44 -0.29
N THR A 19 10.96 -5.79 -1.00
CA THR A 19 11.27 -5.25 -2.34
C THR A 19 10.49 -5.97 -3.44
N ARG A 20 10.41 -5.43 -4.66
CA ARG A 20 9.63 -5.99 -5.79
C ARG A 20 9.95 -7.45 -6.10
N GLY A 21 11.23 -7.82 -6.06
CA GLY A 21 11.69 -9.21 -6.32
C GLY A 21 11.38 -10.19 -5.18
N GLN A 22 11.16 -9.67 -3.97
CA GLN A 22 10.81 -10.45 -2.78
C GLN A 22 9.30 -10.50 -2.58
N ALA A 23 8.54 -9.47 -2.96
CA ALA A 23 7.08 -9.42 -2.78
C ALA A 23 6.34 -10.56 -3.49
N ALA A 24 6.82 -10.95 -4.67
CA ALA A 24 6.29 -12.09 -5.42
C ALA A 24 6.68 -13.46 -4.83
N LYS A 25 7.65 -13.52 -3.90
CA LYS A 25 8.22 -14.76 -3.33
C LYS A 25 7.98 -14.91 -1.82
N THR A 26 7.56 -13.84 -1.14
CA THR A 26 7.32 -13.82 0.32
C THR A 26 5.87 -14.18 0.62
N SER A 27 5.67 -15.10 1.58
CA SER A 27 4.39 -15.73 1.90
C SER A 27 3.36 -14.86 2.65
N GLY A 28 3.52 -13.53 2.70
CA GLY A 28 2.70 -12.65 3.53
C GLY A 28 2.35 -11.29 2.92
N THR A 29 2.68 -11.06 1.65
CA THR A 29 2.41 -9.79 0.97
C THR A 29 1.31 -9.99 -0.07
N ILE A 30 0.28 -9.14 -0.02
CA ILE A 30 -0.76 -9.12 -1.05
C ILE A 30 -0.38 -8.04 -2.05
N ILE A 31 -0.05 -8.47 -3.26
CA ILE A 31 0.30 -7.62 -4.39
C ILE A 31 -0.77 -7.74 -5.46
N GLY A 32 -1.05 -6.63 -6.15
CA GLY A 32 -2.02 -6.55 -7.23
C GLY A 32 -1.40 -5.98 -8.50
N ILE A 33 -1.89 -6.45 -9.64
CA ILE A 33 -1.69 -5.77 -10.92
C ILE A 33 -3.00 -5.05 -11.21
N LEU A 34 -2.97 -3.72 -11.13
CA LEU A 34 -4.13 -2.84 -11.28
C LEU A 34 -3.94 -1.93 -12.49
N CYS A 35 -4.85 -0.99 -12.68
CA CYS A 35 -4.76 -0.03 -13.75
C CYS A 35 -5.24 1.37 -13.34
N ILE A 36 -4.57 2.42 -13.78
CA ILE A 36 -5.01 3.83 -13.70
C ILE A 36 -4.87 4.41 -15.10
N ASP A 37 -5.93 5.00 -15.67
CA ASP A 37 -5.93 5.58 -17.03
C ASP A 37 -5.32 4.65 -18.10
N ASP A 38 -5.75 3.39 -18.14
CA ASP A 38 -5.24 2.35 -19.05
C ASP A 38 -3.74 1.98 -18.89
N ARG A 39 -3.08 2.47 -17.83
CA ARG A 39 -1.70 2.11 -17.49
C ARG A 39 -1.69 1.04 -16.42
N THR A 40 -0.94 -0.03 -16.65
CA THR A 40 -0.71 -1.08 -15.65
C THR A 40 0.05 -0.55 -14.44
N VAL A 41 -0.42 -0.89 -13.25
CA VAL A 41 0.12 -0.46 -11.95
C VAL A 41 0.50 -1.69 -11.14
N PHE A 42 1.71 -1.71 -10.60
CA PHE A 42 2.11 -2.70 -9.60
C PHE A 42 1.80 -2.18 -8.19
N ALA A 43 0.79 -2.76 -7.54
CA ALA A 43 0.24 -2.31 -6.28
C ALA A 43 0.62 -3.22 -5.11
N LEU A 44 0.93 -2.60 -3.97
CA LEU A 44 1.00 -3.26 -2.67
C LEU A 44 -0.27 -2.92 -1.87
N PHE A 45 -0.93 -3.92 -1.27
CA PHE A 45 -1.98 -3.69 -0.28
C PHE A 45 -1.34 -3.77 1.12
N ASP A 46 -1.27 -2.65 1.83
CA ASP A 46 -0.52 -2.53 3.09
C ASP A 46 -1.42 -2.03 4.22
N THR A 47 -1.86 -2.96 5.08
CA THR A 47 -2.62 -2.62 6.29
C THR A 47 -1.77 -1.88 7.35
N GLY A 48 -0.44 -1.86 7.20
CA GLY A 48 0.47 -1.08 8.03
C GLY A 48 0.63 0.36 7.56
N ALA A 49 0.21 0.70 6.35
CA ALA A 49 0.24 2.06 5.83
C ALA A 49 -1.05 2.81 6.22
N THR A 50 -0.90 4.03 6.73
CA THR A 50 -2.05 4.88 7.07
C THR A 50 -2.65 5.57 5.85
N HIS A 51 -1.80 5.95 4.89
CA HIS A 51 -2.18 6.66 3.68
C HIS A 51 -1.79 5.86 2.44
N SER A 52 -2.54 6.06 1.37
CA SER A 52 -2.22 5.51 0.06
C SER A 52 -1.19 6.38 -0.65
N ILE A 53 -0.20 5.72 -1.24
CA ILE A 53 1.01 6.35 -1.79
C ILE A 53 1.13 6.01 -3.28
N ILE A 54 1.56 6.97 -4.09
CA ILE A 54 1.93 6.77 -5.49
C ILE A 54 3.41 7.06 -5.68
N SER A 55 4.12 6.28 -6.50
CA SER A 55 5.51 6.57 -6.80
C SER A 55 5.59 7.84 -7.64
N THR A 56 6.52 8.74 -7.32
CA THR A 56 6.71 9.98 -8.10
C THR A 56 7.04 9.69 -9.57
N THR A 57 7.71 8.57 -9.85
CA THR A 57 8.01 8.11 -11.21
C THR A 57 6.76 7.68 -11.97
N PHE A 58 5.80 7.01 -11.31
CA PHE A 58 4.54 6.62 -11.93
C PHE A 58 3.59 7.81 -12.05
N ALA A 59 3.50 8.66 -11.03
CA ALA A 59 2.65 9.85 -11.00
C ALA A 59 2.91 10.78 -12.20
N LYS A 60 4.17 10.97 -12.61
CA LYS A 60 4.56 11.75 -13.81
C LYS A 60 3.99 11.21 -15.13
N LYS A 61 3.53 9.96 -15.15
CA LYS A 61 2.91 9.33 -16.33
C LYS A 61 1.40 9.56 -16.38
N LEU A 62 0.79 9.96 -15.26
CA LEU A 62 -0.63 10.28 -15.20
C LEU A 62 -0.91 11.60 -15.90
N ASN A 63 -2.06 11.68 -16.57
CA ASN A 63 -2.55 12.94 -17.14
C ASN A 63 -3.41 13.69 -16.11
N MET A 64 -2.91 13.79 -14.87
CA MET A 64 -3.61 14.38 -13.75
C MET A 64 -2.75 15.50 -13.15
N THR A 65 -3.37 16.62 -12.82
CA THR A 65 -2.71 17.70 -12.09
C THR A 65 -2.84 17.44 -10.59
N PRO A 66 -1.73 17.42 -9.83
CA PRO A 66 -1.80 17.25 -8.39
C PRO A 66 -2.46 18.46 -7.71
N THR A 67 -3.25 18.20 -6.68
CA THR A 67 -3.94 19.20 -5.87
C THR A 67 -3.07 19.56 -4.65
N PRO A 68 -2.84 20.85 -4.35
CA PRO A 68 -2.14 21.25 -3.12
C PRO A 68 -2.90 20.81 -1.88
N LEU A 69 -2.18 20.31 -0.87
CA LEU A 69 -2.75 20.01 0.44
C LEU A 69 -2.94 21.30 1.24
N ILE A 70 -4.05 21.39 1.97
CA ILE A 70 -4.30 22.51 2.91
C ILE A 70 -3.24 22.49 4.03
N GLU A 71 -2.97 21.30 4.56
CA GLU A 71 -1.93 21.06 5.56
C GLU A 71 -0.92 20.05 5.03
N ARG A 72 0.37 20.39 5.10
CA ARG A 72 1.44 19.49 4.63
C ARG A 72 1.57 18.30 5.57
N ILE A 73 1.80 17.13 5.01
CA ILE A 73 1.88 15.86 5.75
C ILE A 73 3.32 15.36 5.73
N ILE A 74 3.82 14.85 6.86
CA ILE A 74 5.10 14.14 6.92
C ILE A 74 4.82 12.64 6.90
N ILE A 75 5.25 11.95 5.84
CA ILE A 75 5.15 10.51 5.75
C ILE A 75 6.46 9.86 6.18
N SER A 76 6.37 8.95 7.14
CA SER A 76 7.47 8.11 7.59
C SER A 76 7.45 6.80 6.80
N THR A 77 8.56 6.48 6.13
CA THR A 77 8.72 5.20 5.43
C THR A 77 9.38 4.15 6.32
N PRO A 78 9.20 2.84 6.07
CA PRO A 78 9.87 1.78 6.86
C PRO A 78 11.40 1.90 6.91
N MET A 79 12.02 2.55 5.93
CA MET A 79 13.46 2.85 5.91
C MET A 79 13.86 4.02 6.83
N LYS A 80 12.95 4.50 7.69
CA LYS A 80 13.10 5.64 8.60
C LYS A 80 13.40 6.98 7.90
N ASN A 81 13.10 7.08 6.60
CA ASN A 81 13.12 8.34 5.90
C ASN A 81 11.77 9.04 6.11
N HIS A 82 11.83 10.35 6.33
CA HIS A 82 10.67 11.23 6.42
C HIS A 82 10.59 12.07 5.16
N THR A 83 9.40 12.12 4.53
CA THR A 83 9.16 12.95 3.35
C THR A 83 8.04 13.92 3.66
N LEU A 84 8.29 15.23 3.45
CA LEU A 84 7.26 16.26 3.50
C LEU A 84 6.48 16.25 2.19
N ILE A 85 5.16 16.14 2.28
CA ILE A 85 4.23 16.12 1.15
C ILE A 85 3.34 17.35 1.24
N ASP A 86 3.25 18.08 0.13
CA ASP A 86 2.45 19.31 0.01
C ASP A 86 1.39 19.24 -1.10
N HIS A 87 1.24 18.09 -1.76
CA HIS A 87 0.25 17.85 -2.80
C HIS A 87 -0.18 16.39 -2.85
N GLU A 88 -1.35 16.14 -3.43
CA GLU A 88 -1.93 14.81 -3.62
C GLU A 88 -2.52 14.67 -5.03
N TYR A 89 -2.67 13.43 -5.48
CA TYR A 89 -3.47 13.10 -6.67
C TYR A 89 -4.83 12.62 -6.19
N VAL A 90 -5.88 13.38 -6.49
CA VAL A 90 -7.24 13.13 -5.99
C VAL A 90 -8.06 12.35 -7.02
N ASP A 91 -8.88 11.42 -6.55
CA ASP A 91 -9.84 10.65 -7.35
C ASP A 91 -9.21 9.90 -8.54
N CYS A 92 -7.99 9.37 -8.37
CA CYS A 92 -7.35 8.54 -9.39
C CYS A 92 -8.23 7.32 -9.71
N PRO A 93 -8.60 7.07 -10.98
CA PRO A 93 -9.54 6.01 -11.34
C PRO A 93 -8.85 4.64 -11.35
N LEU A 94 -8.68 4.06 -10.16
CA LEU A 94 -8.04 2.75 -9.99
C LEU A 94 -9.02 1.65 -10.41
N ARG A 95 -8.72 0.99 -11.53
CA ARG A 95 -9.47 -0.14 -12.04
C ARG A 95 -8.99 -1.45 -11.40
N PHE A 96 -9.93 -2.13 -10.74
CA PHE A 96 -9.81 -3.47 -10.21
C PHE A 96 -10.87 -4.36 -10.87
N ASN A 97 -10.45 -5.36 -11.63
CA ASN A 97 -11.33 -6.11 -12.55
C ASN A 97 -12.11 -5.14 -13.45
N ASP A 98 -13.44 -5.28 -13.52
CA ASP A 98 -14.33 -4.43 -14.33
C ASP A 98 -14.88 -3.22 -13.56
N ARG A 99 -14.32 -2.89 -12.39
CA ARG A 99 -14.80 -1.80 -11.53
C ARG A 99 -13.74 -0.75 -11.34
N ILE A 100 -14.16 0.52 -11.38
CA ILE A 100 -13.33 1.67 -11.03
C ILE A 100 -13.62 2.02 -9.57
N ARG A 101 -12.56 2.16 -8.77
CA ARG A 101 -12.61 2.58 -7.37
C ARG A 101 -11.66 3.76 -7.21
N PRO A 102 -12.15 4.99 -6.97
CA PRO A 102 -11.29 6.16 -6.87
C PRO A 102 -10.32 6.03 -5.69
N ALA A 103 -9.11 6.58 -5.86
CA ALA A 103 -8.09 6.60 -4.82
C ALA A 103 -7.40 7.96 -4.78
N ASN A 104 -7.16 8.45 -3.56
CA ASN A 104 -6.29 9.59 -3.35
C ASN A 104 -4.88 9.08 -3.06
N PHE A 105 -3.87 9.74 -3.61
CA PHE A 105 -2.48 9.31 -3.43
C PHE A 105 -1.55 10.45 -3.07
N LEU A 106 -0.74 10.21 -2.04
CA LEU A 106 0.40 11.05 -1.69
C LEU A 106 1.64 10.59 -2.48
N PRO A 107 2.33 11.48 -3.21
CA PRO A 107 3.46 11.09 -4.05
C PRO A 107 4.76 10.94 -3.25
N ILE A 108 5.38 9.78 -3.28
CA ILE A 108 6.68 9.52 -2.63
C ILE A 108 7.67 8.90 -3.61
N HIS A 109 8.95 9.20 -3.43
CA HIS A 109 10.00 8.52 -4.18
C HIS A 109 10.20 7.09 -3.67
N MET A 110 9.71 6.11 -4.43
CA MET A 110 9.84 4.68 -4.16
C MET A 110 10.09 3.90 -5.46
N PHE A 111 10.69 2.72 -5.35
CA PHE A 111 11.15 1.93 -6.49
C PHE A 111 10.44 0.58 -6.67
N ASP A 112 9.97 -0.01 -5.57
CA ASP A 112 9.47 -1.39 -5.58
C ASP A 112 8.03 -1.52 -6.09
N PHE A 113 7.22 -0.48 -5.87
CA PHE A 113 5.81 -0.44 -6.22
C PHE A 113 5.47 0.86 -6.94
N ASP A 114 4.49 0.79 -7.81
CA ASP A 114 3.91 1.98 -8.45
C ASP A 114 2.94 2.67 -7.48
N VAL A 115 2.17 1.88 -6.72
CA VAL A 115 1.28 2.37 -5.66
C VAL A 115 1.33 1.47 -4.41
N ILE A 116 1.08 2.07 -3.26
CA ILE A 116 0.77 1.37 -2.00
C ILE A 116 -0.63 1.81 -1.60
N LEU A 117 -1.54 0.86 -1.41
CA LEU A 117 -2.90 1.10 -0.94
C LEU A 117 -2.93 0.88 0.57
N GLY A 118 -3.06 1.99 1.30
CA GLY A 118 -3.09 2.03 2.74
C GLY A 118 -4.50 1.91 3.32
N MET A 119 -4.59 2.04 4.64
CA MET A 119 -5.85 1.90 5.39
C MET A 119 -6.91 2.94 5.01
N ASP A 120 -6.53 4.14 4.57
CA ASP A 120 -7.44 5.15 4.02
C ASP A 120 -8.28 4.62 2.85
N TRP A 121 -7.64 3.99 1.87
CA TRP A 121 -8.29 3.42 0.70
C TRP A 121 -8.96 2.08 1.02
N LEU A 122 -8.29 1.22 1.78
CA LEU A 122 -8.80 -0.10 2.14
C LEU A 122 -10.10 0.00 2.95
N THR A 123 -10.17 0.90 3.93
CA THR A 123 -11.37 1.06 4.77
C THR A 123 -12.51 1.74 4.02
N SER A 124 -12.23 2.78 3.23
CA SER A 124 -13.24 3.47 2.41
C SER A 124 -13.93 2.53 1.42
N HIS A 125 -13.22 1.51 0.93
CA HIS A 125 -13.76 0.51 0.01
C HIS A 125 -14.19 -0.81 0.67
N ARG A 126 -14.18 -0.88 2.01
CA ARG A 126 -14.53 -2.08 2.79
C ARG A 126 -13.77 -3.33 2.34
N ALA A 127 -12.49 -3.14 2.03
CA ALA A 127 -11.62 -4.19 1.57
C ALA A 127 -11.52 -5.32 2.60
N THR A 128 -11.63 -6.55 2.14
CA THR A 128 -11.37 -7.77 2.93
C THR A 128 -10.15 -8.46 2.37
N ILE A 129 -9.25 -8.84 3.27
CA ILE A 129 -8.05 -9.62 2.94
C ILE A 129 -8.36 -11.09 3.20
N ASP A 130 -8.34 -11.90 2.14
CA ASP A 130 -8.29 -13.35 2.28
C ASP A 130 -6.82 -13.79 2.30
N CYS A 131 -6.29 -14.02 3.50
CA CYS A 131 -4.92 -14.48 3.70
C CYS A 131 -4.67 -15.89 3.14
N TYR A 132 -5.67 -16.75 3.12
CA TYR A 132 -5.53 -18.13 2.63
C TYR A 132 -5.43 -18.13 1.10
N ALA A 133 -6.37 -17.46 0.44
CA ALA A 133 -6.36 -17.31 -1.02
C ALA A 133 -5.31 -16.32 -1.51
N ARG A 134 -4.76 -15.47 -0.62
CA ARG A 134 -3.87 -14.34 -0.93
C ARG A 134 -4.49 -13.36 -1.92
N THR A 135 -5.75 -13.03 -1.67
CA THR A 135 -6.53 -12.13 -2.53
C THR A 135 -7.13 -10.98 -1.73
N MET A 136 -7.48 -9.92 -2.46
CA MET A 136 -8.29 -8.83 -1.95
C MET A 136 -9.72 -8.95 -2.47
N ILE A 137 -10.68 -8.72 -1.59
CA ILE A 137 -12.12 -8.74 -1.88
C ILE A 137 -12.68 -7.35 -1.57
N PHE A 138 -13.52 -6.81 -2.45
CA PHE A 138 -14.11 -5.47 -2.34
C PHE A 138 -15.53 -5.42 -2.89
#